data_AF-A0A926TG71-F1
#
_entry.id   AF-A0A926TG71-F1
#
_cell.length_a   1.000
_cell.length_b   1.000
_cell.length_c   1.000
_cell.angle_alpha   90.00
_cell.angle_beta   90.00
_cell.angle_gamma   90.00
#
_symmetry.space_group_name_H-M   'P 1'
#
loop_
_entity.id
_entity.type
_entity.pdbx_description
1 polymer ?
#
loop_
_entity_poly.entity_id
_entity_poly.type
_entity_poly.pdbx_seq_one_letter_code
_entity_poly.pdbx_strand_id
1 'polypeptide(L)'
;GYFIIYINRDERLIYAKHYGNIINDKGLACDPETGEPIGTRAKVERPPNTIFSGRTAKELCVQIFEKLNPCPVTCLDHAAYLGREFQRAEVALLSGQEYVQD
;
A
#
# COMPACT_ATOMS: atom_id res chain seq x y z
N GLY A 1 -7.79 -1.11 -5.32
CA GLY A 1 -7.43 -0.94 -3.89
C GLY A 1 -6.45 0.20 -3.71
N TYR A 2 -6.09 0.49 -2.48
CA TYR A 2 -5.02 1.44 -2.12
C TYR A 2 -4.05 0.81 -1.13
N PHE A 3 -2.89 1.44 -0.95
CA PHE A 3 -1.87 1.01 -0.01
C PHE A 3 -1.55 2.10 1.01
N ILE A 4 -1.30 1.68 2.25
CA ILE A 4 -0.68 2.51 3.29
C ILE A 4 0.69 1.94 3.57
N ILE A 5 1.72 2.75 3.37
CA ILE A 5 3.13 2.38 3.51
C ILE A 5 3.70 3.05 4.74
N TYR A 6 4.50 2.33 5.52
CA TYR A 6 5.23 2.88 6.66
C TYR A 6 6.50 2.09 6.94
N ILE A 7 7.40 2.67 7.72
CA ILE A 7 8.66 2.05 8.15
C ILE A 7 8.55 1.66 9.63
N ASN A 8 8.95 0.44 9.96
CA ASN A 8 9.26 0.03 11.32
C ASN A 8 10.78 -0.01 11.50
N ARG A 9 11.31 0.91 12.30
CA ARG A 9 12.76 1.06 12.50
C ARG A 9 13.35 -0.02 13.40
N ASP A 10 12.59 -0.49 14.38
CA ASP A 10 13.05 -1.52 15.32
C ASP A 10 13.23 -2.85 14.59
N GLU A 11 12.30 -3.18 13.69
CA GLU A 11 12.36 -4.39 12.87
C GLU A 11 13.21 -4.24 11.60
N ARG A 12 13.57 -3.00 11.26
CA ARG A 12 14.20 -2.61 9.98
C ARG A 12 13.43 -3.13 8.77
N LEU A 13 12.12 -2.89 8.77
CA LEU A 13 11.20 -3.32 7.71
C LEU A 13 10.37 -2.14 7.19
N ILE A 14 10.08 -2.20 5.90
CA ILE A 14 9.04 -1.41 5.23
C ILE A 14 7.79 -2.27 5.20
N TYR A 15 6.67 -1.71 5.62
CA TYR A 15 5.36 -2.36 5.55
C TYR A 15 4.49 -1.69 4.48
N ALA A 16 3.74 -2.51 3.75
CA ALA A 16 2.71 -2.06 2.82
C ALA A 16 1.39 -2.77 3.14
N LYS A 17 0.43 -2.03 3.68
CA LYS A 17 -0.93 -2.51 3.98
C LYS A 17 -1.81 -2.32 2.74
N HIS A 18 -2.28 -3.41 2.15
CA HIS A 18 -3.22 -3.37 1.04
C HIS A 18 -4.66 -3.35 1.53
N TYR A 19 -5.46 -2.48 0.93
CA TYR A 19 -6.89 -2.44 1.15
C TYR A 19 -7.69 -2.42 -0.16
N GLY A 20 -8.68 -3.29 -0.26
CA GLY A 20 -9.63 -3.37 -1.37
C GLY A 20 -10.63 -2.23 -1.38
N ASN A 21 -11.12 -1.89 -2.57
CA ASN A 21 -12.22 -0.96 -2.76
C ASN A 21 -13.02 -1.37 -3.99
N ILE A 22 -14.29 -0.95 -4.01
CA ILE A 22 -15.14 -0.99 -5.20
C ILE A 22 -15.42 0.45 -5.63
N ILE A 23 -15.72 0.66 -6.91
CA ILE A 23 -16.17 1.96 -7.41
C ILE A 23 -17.68 1.88 -7.59
N ASN A 24 -18.43 2.76 -6.94
CA ASN A 24 -19.88 2.83 -7.09
C ASN A 24 -20.28 3.63 -8.34
N ASP A 25 -21.57 3.68 -8.64
CA ASP A 25 -22.13 4.38 -9.83
C ASP A 25 -21.84 5.89 -9.86
N LYS A 26 -21.42 6.48 -8.73
CA LYS A 26 -21.02 7.89 -8.61
C LYS A 26 -19.51 8.09 -8.78
N GLY A 27 -18.76 7.03 -9.09
CA GLY A 27 -17.30 7.07 -9.21
C GLY A 27 -16.56 7.13 -7.88
N LEU A 28 -17.22 6.85 -6.75
CA LEU A 28 -16.60 6.91 -5.42
C LEU A 28 -16.01 5.56 -5.03
N ALA A 29 -14.80 5.59 -4.46
CA ALA A 29 -14.21 4.43 -3.81
C ALA A 29 -15.01 4.10 -2.54
N CYS A 30 -15.59 2.92 -2.50
CA CYS A 30 -16.40 2.43 -1.39
C CYS A 30 -15.81 1.16 -0.78
N ASP A 31 -16.13 0.94 0.48
CA ASP A 31 -15.77 -0.29 1.18
C ASP A 31 -16.53 -1.47 0.54
N PRO A 32 -15.84 -2.56 0.16
CA PRO A 32 -16.50 -3.72 -0.45
C PRO A 32 -17.51 -4.43 0.46
N GLU A 33 -17.33 -4.36 1.79
CA GLU A 33 -18.22 -5.03 2.76
C GLU A 33 -19.44 -4.19 3.10
N THR A 34 -19.25 -2.88 3.32
CA THR A 34 -20.35 -1.99 3.75
C THR A 34 -21.02 -1.23 2.61
N GLY A 35 -20.34 -1.08 1.47
CA GLY A 35 -20.78 -0.24 0.36
C GLY A 35 -20.64 1.27 0.62
N GLU A 36 -20.16 1.67 1.80
CA GLU A 36 -20.02 3.07 2.19
C GLU A 36 -18.77 3.73 1.56
N PRO A 37 -18.83 5.01 1.16
CA PRO A 37 -17.67 5.73 0.64
C PRO A 37 -16.50 5.76 1.62
N ILE A 38 -15.30 5.49 1.12
CA ILE A 38 -14.06 5.57 1.89
C ILE A 38 -13.67 7.04 2.01
N GLY A 39 -14.00 7.64 3.15
CA GLY A 39 -13.69 9.03 3.44
C GLY A 39 -12.21 9.29 3.66
N THR A 40 -11.74 10.47 3.27
CA THR A 40 -10.34 10.92 3.47
C THR A 40 -10.08 11.54 4.85
N ARG A 41 -11.13 11.90 5.59
CA ARG A 41 -11.03 12.66 6.85
C ARG A 41 -11.29 11.85 8.12
N ALA A 42 -12.11 10.80 8.03
CA ALA A 42 -12.40 9.95 9.18
C ALA A 42 -11.50 8.71 9.13
N LYS A 43 -10.74 8.46 10.21
CA LYS A 43 -10.08 7.17 10.40
C LYS A 43 -11.14 6.12 10.64
N VAL A 44 -11.61 5.49 9.56
CA VAL A 44 -12.33 4.23 9.67
C VAL A 44 -11.27 3.16 9.89
N GLU A 45 -11.21 2.61 11.11
CA GLU A 45 -10.34 1.48 11.41
C GLU A 45 -10.90 0.23 10.75
N ARG A 46 -10.42 -0.04 9.53
CA ARG A 46 -10.67 -1.30 8.84
C ARG A 46 -9.41 -2.16 8.82
N PRO A 47 -9.51 -3.48 8.97
CA PRO A 47 -8.36 -4.35 8.82
C PRO A 47 -7.86 -4.32 7.37
N PRO A 48 -6.54 -4.37 7.14
CA PRO A 48 -6.01 -4.55 5.78
C PRO A 48 -6.35 -5.95 5.26
N ASN A 49 -6.62 -6.06 3.96
CA ASN A 49 -6.83 -7.37 3.33
C ASN A 49 -5.55 -8.20 3.32
N THR A 50 -4.41 -7.53 3.18
CA THR A 50 -3.09 -8.17 3.20
C THR A 50 -2.04 -7.18 3.69
N ILE A 51 -1.06 -7.68 4.43
CA ILE A 51 0.09 -6.90 4.88
C ILE A 51 1.33 -7.52 4.23
N PHE A 52 2.09 -6.69 3.53
CA PHE A 52 3.39 -7.05 2.96
C PHE A 52 4.49 -6.38 3.78
N SER A 53 5.64 -7.03 3.85
CA SER A 53 6.83 -6.45 4.48
C SER A 53 8.10 -6.86 3.75
N GLY A 54 9.06 -5.94 3.68
CA GLY A 54 10.36 -6.19 3.09
C GLY A 54 11.40 -5.18 3.57
N ARG A 55 12.68 -5.51 3.37
CA ARG A 55 13.79 -4.61 3.67
C ARG A 55 14.11 -3.67 2.52
N THR A 56 13.71 -4.06 1.31
CA THR A 56 14.00 -3.33 0.07
C THR A 56 12.74 -3.15 -0.76
N ALA A 57 12.76 -2.16 -1.65
CA ALA A 57 11.71 -1.96 -2.63
C ALA A 57 11.52 -3.19 -3.53
N LYS A 58 12.63 -3.84 -3.90
CA LYS A 58 12.62 -5.07 -4.69
C LYS A 58 11.83 -6.18 -4.00
N GLU A 59 12.06 -6.42 -2.70
CA GLU A 59 11.36 -7.46 -1.96
C GLU A 59 9.84 -7.24 -1.96
N LEU A 60 9.39 -6.00 -1.74
CA LEU A 60 7.97 -5.64 -1.80
C LEU A 60 7.39 -5.79 -3.22
N CYS A 61 8.09 -5.32 -4.24
CA CYS A 61 7.67 -5.48 -5.64
C CYS A 61 7.50 -6.95 -6.03
N VAL A 62 8.46 -7.82 -5.66
CA VAL A 62 8.37 -9.26 -5.93
C VAL A 62 7.17 -9.87 -5.20
N GLN A 63 6.98 -9.54 -3.91
CA GLN A 63 5.85 -10.06 -3.13
C GLN A 63 4.50 -9.64 -3.72
N ILE A 64 4.36 -8.39 -4.15
CA ILE A 64 3.07 -7.84 -4.60
C ILE A 64 2.79 -8.15 -6.07
N PHE A 65 3.78 -7.97 -6.95
CA PHE A 65 3.57 -7.99 -8.40
C PHE A 65 3.89 -9.33 -9.06
N GLU A 66 4.77 -10.15 -8.47
CA GLU A 66 5.27 -11.37 -9.11
C GLU A 66 4.77 -12.65 -8.43
N LYS A 67 4.62 -12.65 -7.10
CA LYS A 67 4.24 -13.85 -6.33
C LYS A 67 2.72 -14.07 -6.21
N LEU A 68 1.91 -13.04 -6.38
CA LEU A 68 0.45 -13.13 -6.25
C LEU A 68 -0.21 -13.36 -7.60
N ASN A 69 -1.14 -14.30 -7.65
CA ASN A 69 -1.98 -14.56 -8.80
C ASN A 69 -3.45 -14.75 -8.36
N PRO A 70 -4.37 -13.86 -8.74
CA PRO A 70 -4.13 -12.65 -9.54
C PRO A 70 -3.32 -11.60 -8.77
N CYS A 71 -2.54 -10.80 -9.50
CA CYS A 71 -1.84 -9.64 -8.92
C CYS A 71 -2.88 -8.62 -8.41
N PRO A 72 -2.78 -8.13 -7.17
CA PRO A 72 -3.73 -7.16 -6.61
C PRO A 72 -3.62 -5.76 -7.23
N VAL A 73 -2.55 -5.48 -8.00
CA VAL A 73 -2.31 -4.21 -8.67
C VAL A 73 -2.40 -4.40 -10.17
N THR A 74 -3.51 -3.94 -10.75
CA THR A 74 -3.83 -4.12 -12.17
C THR A 74 -3.57 -2.88 -13.03
N CYS A 75 -3.34 -1.72 -12.41
CA CYS A 75 -3.02 -0.46 -13.10
C CYS A 75 -1.50 -0.21 -13.09
N LEU A 76 -0.90 -0.04 -14.27
CA LEU A 76 0.53 0.17 -14.42
C LEU A 76 1.01 1.46 -13.75
N ASP A 77 0.24 2.54 -13.81
CA ASP A 77 0.57 3.81 -13.15
C ASP A 77 0.62 3.64 -11.63
N HIS A 78 -0.28 2.81 -11.08
CA HIS A 78 -0.29 2.49 -9.66
C HIS A 78 0.90 1.61 -9.27
N ALA A 79 1.27 0.63 -10.10
CA ALA A 79 2.47 -0.17 -9.88
C ALA A 79 3.75 0.69 -9.90
N ALA A 80 3.85 1.63 -10.85
CA ALA A 80 4.97 2.57 -10.93
C ALA A 80 5.02 3.54 -9.74
N TYR A 81 3.87 4.03 -9.29
CA TYR A 81 3.76 4.83 -8.06
C TYR A 81 4.27 4.05 -6.84
N LEU A 82 3.78 2.83 -6.62
CA LEU A 82 4.20 1.98 -5.50
C LEU A 82 5.71 1.70 -5.53
N GLY A 83 6.29 1.44 -6.71
CA GLY A 83 7.73 1.25 -6.84
C GLY A 83 8.54 2.47 -6.36
N ARG A 84 8.10 3.69 -6.68
CA ARG A 84 8.76 4.92 -6.19
C ARG A 84 8.60 5.09 -4.69
N GLU A 85 7.42 4.82 -4.15
CA GLU A 85 7.18 4.90 -2.72
C GLU A 85 8.02 3.89 -1.93
N PHE A 86 8.14 2.65 -2.44
CA PHE A 86 8.99 1.65 -1.81
C PHE A 86 10.47 2.01 -1.86
N GLN A 87 10.95 2.61 -2.97
CA GLN A 87 12.33 3.11 -3.05
C GLN A 87 12.58 4.25 -2.06
N ARG A 88 11.64 5.20 -1.92
CA ARG A 88 11.74 6.27 -0.92
C ARG A 88 11.74 5.73 0.50
N ALA A 89 10.87 4.76 0.80
CA ALA A 89 10.83 4.11 2.10
C ALA A 89 12.12 3.34 2.39
N GLU A 90 12.70 2.65 1.40
CA GLU A 90 14.00 1.98 1.53
C GLU A 90 15.13 2.97 1.82
N VAL A 91 15.20 4.07 1.07
CA VAL A 91 16.20 5.13 1.30
C VAL A 91 16.05 5.72 2.69
N ALA A 92 14.83 6.03 3.15
CA ALA A 92 14.57 6.56 4.48
C ALA A 92 14.94 5.56 5.59
N LEU A 93 14.65 4.27 5.40
CA LEU A 93 15.03 3.22 6.33
C LEU A 93 16.57 3.11 6.45
N LEU A 94 17.29 3.19 5.33
CA LEU A 94 18.75 3.10 5.30
C LEU A 94 19.45 4.35 5.83
N SER A 95 18.93 5.54 5.50
CA SER A 95 19.53 6.82 5.90
C SER A 95 19.11 7.27 7.29
N GLY A 96 18.10 6.63 7.88
CA GLY A 96 17.52 7.02 9.14
C GLY A 96 16.59 8.24 9.03
N GLN A 97 16.30 8.75 7.84
CA GLN A 97 15.39 9.87 7.62
C GLN A 97 13.92 9.48 7.80
N GLU A 98 13.06 10.46 8.02
CA GLU A 98 11.62 10.25 8.08
C GLU A 98 11.06 9.90 6.70
N TYR A 99 10.10 8.98 6.67
CA TYR A 99 9.32 8.65 5.47
C TYR A 99 7.89 9.12 5.66
N VAL A 100 7.42 9.90 4.69
CA VAL A 100 6.02 10.31 4.56
C VAL A 100 5.60 9.91 3.15
N GLN A 101 4.57 9.08 3.07
CA GLN A 101 3.95 8.71 1.81
C GLN A 101 3.35 9.95 1.14
N ASP A 102 3.51 10.05 -0.19
CA ASP A 102 2.92 11.13 -0.99
C ASP A 102 1.38 11.13 -1.00
#